data_AF-A0A653D430-F1
#
_entry.id   AF-A0A653D430-F1
#
_cell.length_a   1.000
_cell.length_b   1.000
_cell.length_c   1.000
_cell.angle_alpha   90.00
_cell.angle_beta   90.00
_cell.angle_gamma   90.00
#
_symmetry.space_group_name_H-M   'P 1'
#
loop_
_entity.id
_entity.type
_entity.pdbx_description
1 polymer ?
#
loop_
_entity_poly.entity_id
_entity_poly.type
_entity_poly.pdbx_seq_one_letter_code
_entity_poly.pdbx_strand_id
1 'polypeptide(L)'
;MRRVVFWLCVLSISVAPAICKKGQKAPTCPSKGCEANKNCRCSDSSFVINKDNLDEYPQLVSLVTDDALEEAIYNDIWLPLISTYQNPDGSPIVNTFFVPHEYTDYKIVNELYNYGQEIAVNSITKNNLQDYWRKASEETLTKEFLGMKKILTKFANIPSENILGVRTPQFQLAGNHTIAAYQAADLKYDSSWPTLPSLPLFPYTLDFASTQQCTLGSECPNEAFPGFWILPINDLAGKNGKECNVLYNCNIT
;
A
#
# COMPACT_ATOMS: atom_id res chain seq x y z
N MET A 1 -19.84 50.28 33.47
CA MET A 1 -19.07 49.55 32.42
C MET A 1 -19.93 48.45 31.84
N ARG A 2 -20.49 48.65 30.64
CA ARG A 2 -21.26 47.62 29.91
C ARG A 2 -20.25 46.69 29.21
N ARG A 3 -20.19 45.42 29.59
CA ARG A 3 -19.44 44.39 28.86
C ARG A 3 -20.33 43.88 27.73
N VAL A 4 -19.96 44.20 26.49
CA VAL A 4 -20.53 43.61 25.28
C VAL A 4 -19.78 42.31 25.03
N VAL A 5 -20.45 41.17 25.19
CA VAL A 5 -19.90 39.87 24.82
C VAL A 5 -20.35 39.58 23.39
N PHE A 6 -19.44 39.70 22.44
CA PHE A 6 -19.65 39.22 21.07
C PHE A 6 -19.58 37.69 21.08
N TRP A 7 -20.71 37.04 20.90
CA TRP A 7 -20.76 35.62 20.53
C TRP A 7 -20.36 35.50 19.05
N LEU A 8 -19.11 35.11 18.81
CA LEU A 8 -18.67 34.61 17.51
C LEU A 8 -19.23 33.20 17.35
N CYS A 9 -20.34 33.06 16.62
CA CYS A 9 -20.77 31.79 16.04
C CYS A 9 -19.71 31.36 15.03
N VAL A 10 -18.75 30.55 15.45
CA VAL A 10 -17.91 29.78 14.54
C VAL A 10 -18.82 28.73 13.90
N LEU A 11 -19.26 28.99 12.67
CA LEU A 11 -19.84 27.98 11.80
C LEU A 11 -18.75 26.98 11.45
N SER A 12 -18.55 26.00 12.32
CA SER A 12 -17.84 24.77 11.98
C SER A 12 -18.66 24.07 10.91
N ILE A 13 -18.23 24.21 9.64
CA ILE A 13 -18.66 23.33 8.57
C ILE A 13 -18.07 21.97 8.89
N SER A 14 -18.75 21.23 9.77
CA SER A 14 -18.51 19.80 9.92
C SER A 14 -19.02 19.17 8.64
N VAL A 15 -18.12 18.94 7.69
CA VAL A 15 -18.36 17.94 6.65
C VAL A 15 -18.49 16.64 7.41
N ALA A 16 -19.73 16.24 7.71
CA ALA A 16 -19.99 14.95 8.31
C ALA A 16 -19.35 13.92 7.37
N PRO A 17 -18.43 13.06 7.86
CA PRO A 17 -17.95 11.96 7.04
C PRO A 17 -19.21 11.19 6.61
N ALA A 18 -19.37 11.00 5.31
CA ALA A 18 -20.42 10.15 4.79
C ALA A 18 -20.33 8.83 5.56
N ILE A 19 -21.40 8.47 6.25
CA ILE A 19 -21.45 7.21 7.01
C ILE A 19 -21.38 6.10 5.97
N CYS A 20 -20.18 5.55 5.75
CA CYS A 20 -19.96 4.40 4.88
C CYS A 20 -20.70 3.20 5.48
N LYS A 21 -21.79 2.80 4.85
CA LYS A 21 -22.54 1.60 5.26
C LYS A 21 -21.88 0.38 4.62
N LYS A 22 -21.41 -0.55 5.44
CA LYS A 22 -20.93 -1.87 5.00
C LYS A 22 -21.97 -2.51 4.08
N GLY A 23 -21.54 -3.07 2.96
CA GLY A 23 -22.38 -3.66 1.92
C GLY A 23 -22.95 -2.67 0.89
N GLN A 24 -22.61 -1.37 0.95
CA GLN A 24 -23.00 -0.39 -0.08
C GLN A 24 -21.83 -0.03 -0.98
N LYS A 25 -22.04 -0.13 -2.30
CA LYS A 25 -21.05 0.31 -3.29
C LYS A 25 -20.61 1.74 -3.02
N ALA A 26 -19.31 1.98 -3.16
CA ALA A 26 -18.73 3.30 -3.06
C ALA A 26 -19.37 4.25 -4.08
N PRO A 27 -19.58 5.52 -3.73
CA PRO A 27 -20.05 6.52 -4.69
C PRO A 27 -18.99 6.78 -5.77
N THR A 28 -19.44 7.21 -6.95
CA THR A 28 -18.52 7.70 -7.99
C THR A 28 -17.70 8.87 -7.47
N CYS A 29 -16.42 8.92 -7.85
CA CYS A 29 -15.56 10.04 -7.53
C CYS A 29 -16.16 11.39 -7.99
N PRO A 30 -16.23 12.41 -7.11
CA PRO A 30 -16.70 13.73 -7.47
C PRO A 30 -15.63 14.52 -8.22
N SER A 31 -16.03 15.50 -9.02
CA SER A 31 -15.10 16.40 -9.70
C SER A 31 -14.35 17.36 -8.77
N LYS A 32 -14.82 17.53 -7.53
CA LYS A 32 -14.22 18.36 -6.46
C LYS A 32 -14.44 17.68 -5.10
N GLY A 33 -13.52 17.92 -4.16
CA GLY A 33 -13.68 17.47 -2.78
C GLY A 33 -12.88 16.21 -2.41
N CYS A 34 -12.17 15.60 -3.37
CA CYS A 34 -11.18 14.56 -3.10
C CYS A 34 -9.82 15.04 -3.63
N GLU A 35 -8.98 15.54 -2.74
CA GLU A 35 -7.68 16.16 -3.07
C GLU A 35 -6.56 15.53 -2.24
N ALA A 36 -5.42 15.22 -2.87
CA ALA A 36 -4.36 14.44 -2.24
C ALA A 36 -3.82 15.10 -0.96
N ASN A 37 -3.75 16.44 -0.93
CA ASN A 37 -3.36 17.23 0.25
C ASN A 37 -4.35 17.11 1.43
N LYS A 38 -5.55 16.58 1.21
CA LYS A 38 -6.59 16.26 2.20
C LYS A 38 -6.71 14.75 2.43
N ASN A 39 -5.68 13.97 2.07
CA ASN A 39 -5.64 12.52 2.21
C ASN A 39 -6.77 11.80 1.44
N CYS A 40 -7.14 12.31 0.26
CA CYS A 40 -8.11 11.67 -0.63
C CYS A 40 -7.64 11.80 -2.08
N ARG A 41 -7.65 10.72 -2.85
CA ARG A 41 -7.39 10.81 -4.29
C ARG A 41 -8.19 9.77 -5.04
N CYS A 42 -8.78 10.15 -6.15
CA CYS A 42 -9.52 9.21 -6.98
C CYS A 42 -8.57 8.37 -7.85
N SER A 43 -9.00 7.16 -8.19
CA SER A 43 -8.30 6.28 -9.11
C SER A 43 -8.38 6.84 -10.54
N ASP A 44 -7.37 7.59 -10.94
CA ASP A 44 -7.22 8.06 -12.31
C ASP A 44 -5.73 8.14 -12.70
N SER A 45 -5.49 8.19 -14.00
CA SER A 45 -4.18 8.40 -14.60
C SER A 45 -3.86 9.88 -14.80
N SER A 46 -4.67 10.78 -14.22
CA SER A 46 -4.42 12.21 -14.33
C SER A 46 -3.12 12.52 -13.58
N PHE A 47 -2.22 13.22 -14.27
CA PHE A 47 -1.00 13.65 -13.62
C PHE A 47 -1.39 14.62 -12.51
N VAL A 48 -0.90 14.33 -11.30
CA VAL A 48 -1.04 15.24 -10.14
C VAL A 48 -0.21 16.52 -10.34
N ILE A 49 0.67 16.48 -11.34
CA ILE A 49 1.72 17.44 -11.63
C ILE A 49 1.51 18.06 -13.02
N ASN A 50 1.97 19.28 -13.22
CA ASN A 50 1.86 19.94 -14.52
C ASN A 50 2.70 19.19 -15.57
N LYS A 51 2.06 18.65 -16.61
CA LYS A 51 2.74 17.90 -17.69
C LYS A 51 3.68 18.77 -18.52
N ASP A 52 3.52 20.09 -18.51
CA ASP A 52 4.34 20.99 -19.30
C ASP A 52 5.76 21.15 -18.71
N ASN A 53 5.96 20.79 -17.44
CA ASN A 53 7.22 20.93 -16.71
C ASN A 53 7.64 19.63 -16.01
N LEU A 54 7.66 18.49 -16.71
CA LEU A 54 8.01 17.20 -16.07
C LEU A 54 9.40 17.21 -15.41
N ASP A 55 10.34 17.99 -15.94
CA ASP A 55 11.70 18.13 -15.40
C ASP A 55 11.74 18.75 -13.98
N GLU A 56 10.65 19.39 -13.54
CA GLU A 56 10.55 19.97 -12.20
C GLU A 56 10.13 18.94 -11.12
N TYR A 57 9.71 17.74 -11.52
CA TYR A 57 9.17 16.73 -10.61
C TYR A 57 10.09 15.50 -10.49
N PRO A 58 10.38 15.01 -9.27
CA PRO A 58 11.19 13.82 -9.11
C PRO A 58 10.44 12.56 -9.57
N GLN A 59 11.12 11.68 -10.29
CA GLN A 59 10.64 10.33 -10.52
C GLN A 59 10.88 9.50 -9.25
N LEU A 60 9.80 9.06 -8.62
CA LEU A 60 9.86 8.13 -7.50
C LEU A 60 10.00 6.70 -8.01
N VAL A 61 10.90 5.93 -7.40
CA VAL A 61 11.08 4.50 -7.68
C VAL A 61 10.97 3.75 -6.36
N SER A 62 10.02 2.83 -6.25
CA SER A 62 9.86 1.98 -5.07
C SER A 62 10.49 0.62 -5.36
N LEU A 63 11.62 0.32 -4.72
CA LEU A 63 12.20 -1.01 -4.71
C LEU A 63 11.59 -1.80 -3.56
N VAL A 64 10.98 -2.93 -3.91
CA VAL A 64 10.18 -3.74 -2.99
C VAL A 64 10.55 -5.21 -3.06
N THR A 65 10.43 -5.92 -1.94
CA THR A 65 10.52 -7.39 -1.88
C THR A 65 9.38 -7.92 -1.02
N ASP A 66 8.92 -9.13 -1.31
CA ASP A 66 7.91 -9.86 -0.56
C ASP A 66 8.41 -11.22 -0.02
N ASP A 67 9.73 -11.42 0.03
CA ASP A 67 10.36 -12.66 0.47
C ASP A 67 10.82 -12.61 1.92
N ALA A 68 11.09 -13.82 2.46
CA ALA A 68 11.63 -13.97 3.80
C ALA A 68 13.02 -13.32 3.89
N LEU A 69 13.31 -12.73 5.05
CA LEU A 69 14.59 -12.08 5.30
C LEU A 69 15.54 -13.06 5.98
N GLU A 70 16.48 -13.57 5.18
CA GLU A 70 17.50 -14.54 5.59
C GLU A 70 18.90 -13.90 5.57
N GLU A 71 19.81 -14.43 6.39
CA GLU A 71 21.16 -13.90 6.59
C GLU A 71 21.96 -13.76 5.29
N ALA A 72 21.91 -14.78 4.42
CA ALA A 72 22.65 -14.77 3.16
C ALA A 72 22.19 -13.63 2.24
N ILE A 73 20.88 -13.48 2.03
CA ILE A 73 20.31 -12.44 1.17
C ILE A 73 20.58 -11.05 1.77
N TYR A 74 20.46 -10.90 3.08
CA TYR A 74 20.75 -9.63 3.75
C TYR A 74 22.21 -9.20 3.56
N ASN A 75 23.17 -10.07 3.84
CA ASN A 75 24.59 -9.74 3.77
C ASN A 75 25.09 -9.55 2.33
N ASP A 76 24.61 -10.37 1.39
CA ASP A 76 25.12 -10.38 0.02
C ASP A 76 24.43 -9.34 -0.87
N ILE A 77 23.19 -8.95 -0.56
CA ILE A 77 22.35 -8.08 -1.41
C ILE A 77 21.91 -6.83 -0.68
N TRP A 78 21.12 -6.96 0.39
CA TRP A 78 20.42 -5.81 0.97
C TRP A 78 21.35 -4.83 1.67
N LEU A 79 22.24 -5.31 2.54
CA LEU A 79 23.15 -4.45 3.30
C LEU A 79 24.10 -3.66 2.38
N PRO A 80 24.78 -4.26 1.38
CA PRO A 80 25.59 -3.50 0.43
C PRO A 80 24.78 -2.47 -0.35
N LEU A 81 23.55 -2.82 -0.76
CA LEU A 81 22.68 -1.93 -1.52
C LEU A 81 22.29 -0.69 -0.69
N ILE A 82 21.75 -0.88 0.52
CA ILE A 82 21.27 0.23 1.36
C ILE A 82 22.41 1.09 1.93
N SER A 83 23.61 0.54 2.09
CA SER A 83 24.76 1.29 2.61
C SER A 83 25.51 2.09 1.55
N THR A 84 25.34 1.75 0.26
CA THR A 84 26.17 2.30 -0.82
C THR A 84 25.46 3.40 -1.60
N TYR A 85 24.15 3.25 -1.86
CA TYR A 85 23.43 4.13 -2.77
C TYR A 85 22.68 5.24 -2.02
N GLN A 86 22.68 6.43 -2.62
CA GLN A 86 22.01 7.62 -2.10
C GLN A 86 21.11 8.23 -3.18
N ASN A 87 20.04 8.89 -2.74
CA ASN A 87 19.19 9.74 -3.55
C ASN A 87 19.94 11.03 -3.96
N PRO A 88 19.45 11.78 -4.96
CA PRO A 88 20.05 13.06 -5.38
C PRO A 88 20.16 14.12 -4.27
N ASP A 89 19.37 14.00 -3.21
CA ASP A 89 19.43 14.88 -2.02
C ASP A 89 20.49 14.44 -0.99
N GLY A 90 21.23 13.35 -1.25
CA GLY A 90 22.27 12.79 -0.38
C GLY A 90 21.74 11.85 0.71
N SER A 91 20.43 11.64 0.81
CA SER A 91 19.87 10.64 1.74
C SER A 91 20.14 9.21 1.27
N PRO A 92 20.34 8.23 2.16
CA PRO A 92 20.37 6.82 1.76
C PRO A 92 19.08 6.39 1.06
N ILE A 93 19.18 5.45 0.13
CA ILE A 93 17.98 4.88 -0.50
C ILE A 93 17.13 4.10 0.53
N VAL A 94 15.82 4.12 0.33
CA VAL A 94 14.85 3.44 1.19
C VAL A 94 14.07 2.44 0.35
N ASN A 95 14.06 1.20 0.79
CA ASN A 95 13.30 0.10 0.21
C ASN A 95 12.14 -0.29 1.13
N THR A 96 11.14 -0.95 0.56
CA THR A 96 10.00 -1.50 1.32
C THR A 96 10.05 -3.01 1.34
N PHE A 97 10.09 -3.59 2.54
CA PHE A 97 10.11 -5.02 2.78
C PHE A 97 8.73 -5.50 3.23
N PHE A 98 7.99 -6.19 2.36
CA PHE A 98 6.76 -6.88 2.76
C PHE A 98 7.14 -8.24 3.34
N VAL A 99 7.22 -8.33 4.66
CA VAL A 99 7.84 -9.46 5.35
C VAL A 99 6.81 -10.56 5.65
N PRO A 100 7.01 -11.81 5.16
CA PRO A 100 6.23 -12.97 5.59
C PRO A 100 6.79 -13.57 6.88
N HIS A 101 6.02 -14.42 7.57
CA HIS A 101 6.49 -15.04 8.82
C HIS A 101 7.52 -16.14 8.60
N GLU A 102 7.22 -17.11 7.74
CA GLU A 102 8.02 -18.33 7.60
C GLU A 102 9.45 -17.99 7.12
N TYR A 103 10.46 -18.60 7.75
CA TYR A 103 11.89 -18.43 7.49
C TYR A 103 12.50 -17.02 7.70
N THR A 104 11.72 -16.05 8.17
CA THR A 104 12.24 -14.70 8.45
C THR A 104 13.05 -14.63 9.74
N ASP A 105 14.27 -14.09 9.66
CA ASP A 105 15.06 -13.66 10.81
C ASP A 105 14.63 -12.25 11.28
N TYR A 106 13.93 -12.19 12.40
CA TYR A 106 13.46 -10.93 12.96
C TYR A 106 14.56 -10.00 13.48
N LYS A 107 15.77 -10.50 13.73
CA LYS A 107 16.93 -9.65 14.02
C LYS A 107 17.28 -8.81 12.79
N ILE A 108 17.31 -9.43 11.61
CA ILE A 108 17.56 -8.73 10.34
C ILE A 108 16.45 -7.72 10.05
N VAL A 109 15.18 -8.10 10.29
CA VAL A 109 14.04 -7.16 10.17
C VAL A 109 14.25 -5.93 11.06
N ASN A 110 14.69 -6.12 12.30
CA ASN A 110 15.00 -5.02 13.22
C ASN A 110 16.18 -4.17 12.73
N GLU A 111 17.25 -4.79 12.22
CA GLU A 111 18.41 -4.08 11.66
C GLU A 111 18.00 -3.21 10.46
N LEU A 112 17.24 -3.75 9.51
CA LEU A 112 16.73 -3.01 8.35
C LEU A 112 15.84 -1.82 8.76
N TYR A 113 14.94 -2.03 9.72
CA TYR A 113 14.11 -0.96 10.27
C TYR A 113 14.96 0.15 10.92
N ASN A 114 15.98 -0.20 11.70
CA ASN A 114 16.89 0.78 12.31
C ASN A 114 17.79 1.47 11.28
N TYR A 115 17.99 0.85 10.11
CA TYR A 115 18.65 1.47 8.94
C TYR A 115 17.71 2.42 8.16
N GLY A 116 16.48 2.63 8.63
CA GLY A 116 15.50 3.53 8.02
C GLY A 116 14.73 2.91 6.84
N GLN A 117 14.80 1.59 6.66
CA GLN A 117 14.00 0.89 5.66
C GLN A 117 12.55 0.73 6.13
N GLU A 118 11.61 0.65 5.20
CA GLU A 118 10.21 0.40 5.53
C GLU A 118 9.95 -1.10 5.72
N ILE A 119 9.32 -1.46 6.83
CA ILE A 119 8.85 -2.83 7.11
C ILE A 119 7.33 -2.88 7.03
N ALA A 120 6.83 -3.73 6.16
CA ALA A 120 5.42 -3.93 5.84
C ALA A 120 5.03 -5.41 5.96
N VAL A 121 3.73 -5.69 5.89
CA VAL A 121 3.15 -7.01 6.17
C VAL A 121 2.99 -7.85 4.89
N ASN A 122 3.42 -9.13 4.92
CA ASN A 122 3.13 -10.14 3.89
C ASN A 122 2.57 -11.46 4.46
N SER A 123 1.50 -11.37 5.24
CA SER A 123 0.82 -12.52 5.87
C SER A 123 1.71 -13.38 6.78
N ILE A 124 1.10 -14.32 7.51
CA ILE A 124 1.83 -15.32 8.28
C ILE A 124 2.15 -16.51 7.39
N THR A 125 1.12 -17.12 6.79
CA THR A 125 1.29 -18.44 6.16
C THR A 125 1.89 -18.38 4.77
N LYS A 126 1.84 -17.22 4.10
CA LYS A 126 2.17 -17.07 2.66
C LYS A 126 1.62 -18.23 1.82
N ASN A 127 0.41 -18.69 2.15
CA ASN A 127 -0.27 -19.84 1.53
C ASN A 127 -0.12 -19.82 0.00
N ASN A 128 0.32 -20.93 -0.57
CA ASN A 128 0.65 -21.02 -1.99
C ASN A 128 -0.57 -21.18 -2.92
N LEU A 129 -1.77 -21.34 -2.38
CA LEU A 129 -2.99 -21.48 -3.17
C LEU A 129 -3.65 -20.11 -3.41
N GLN A 130 -3.75 -19.69 -4.68
CA GLN A 130 -4.48 -18.44 -5.05
C GLN A 130 -5.89 -18.39 -4.46
N ASP A 131 -6.58 -19.54 -4.48
CA ASP A 131 -7.95 -19.67 -4.00
C ASP A 131 -8.09 -19.48 -2.49
N TYR A 132 -7.04 -19.77 -1.72
CA TYR A 132 -7.02 -19.48 -0.28
C TYR A 132 -7.24 -17.98 -0.07
N TRP A 133 -6.51 -17.14 -0.80
CA TRP A 133 -6.59 -15.69 -0.70
C TRP A 133 -7.87 -15.14 -1.31
N ARG A 134 -8.23 -15.55 -2.55
CA ARG A 134 -9.43 -15.04 -3.26
C ARG A 134 -10.73 -15.28 -2.51
N LYS A 135 -10.83 -16.39 -1.78
CA LYS A 135 -12.06 -16.84 -1.11
C LYS A 135 -12.00 -16.67 0.41
N ALA A 136 -10.93 -16.08 0.94
CA ALA A 136 -10.79 -15.91 2.37
C ALA A 136 -11.89 -14.99 2.94
N SER A 137 -12.35 -15.33 4.14
CA SER A 137 -13.19 -14.43 4.91
C SER A 137 -12.35 -13.28 5.48
N GLU A 138 -13.02 -12.17 5.83
CA GLU A 138 -12.42 -11.06 6.58
C GLU A 138 -11.71 -11.55 7.85
N GLU A 139 -12.27 -12.53 8.55
CA GLU A 139 -11.66 -13.12 9.76
C GLU A 139 -10.34 -13.84 9.45
N THR A 140 -10.30 -14.67 8.40
CA THR A 140 -9.08 -15.37 7.98
C THR A 140 -8.00 -14.38 7.59
N LEU A 141 -8.34 -13.38 6.77
CA LEU A 141 -7.40 -12.35 6.35
C LEU A 141 -6.93 -11.49 7.54
N THR A 142 -7.81 -11.20 8.50
CA THR A 142 -7.42 -10.48 9.73
C THR A 142 -6.41 -11.30 10.52
N LYS A 143 -6.60 -12.62 10.66
CA LYS A 143 -5.61 -13.50 11.34
C LYS A 143 -4.26 -13.48 10.62
N GLU A 144 -4.24 -13.48 9.30
CA GLU A 144 -3.02 -13.39 8.51
C GLU A 144 -2.31 -12.03 8.69
N PHE A 145 -3.02 -10.92 8.50
CA PHE A 145 -2.37 -9.60 8.42
C PHE A 145 -2.18 -8.93 9.76
N LEU A 146 -3.20 -8.89 10.64
CA LEU A 146 -3.02 -8.38 12.01
C LEU A 146 -2.11 -9.31 12.81
N GLY A 147 -2.18 -10.62 12.58
CA GLY A 147 -1.27 -11.58 13.18
C GLY A 147 0.18 -11.29 12.79
N MET A 148 0.47 -11.11 11.50
CA MET A 148 1.82 -10.78 11.05
C MET A 148 2.30 -9.42 11.58
N LYS A 149 1.44 -8.40 11.62
CA LYS A 149 1.78 -7.10 12.23
C LYS A 149 2.17 -7.24 13.70
N LYS A 150 1.45 -8.06 14.47
CA LYS A 150 1.78 -8.36 15.88
C LYS A 150 3.10 -9.13 16.01
N ILE A 151 3.37 -10.05 15.10
CA ILE A 151 4.63 -10.81 15.05
C ILE A 151 5.81 -9.87 14.80
N LEU A 152 5.73 -8.99 13.78
CA LEU A 152 6.75 -7.98 13.51
C LEU A 152 6.97 -7.06 14.71
N THR A 153 5.89 -6.57 15.31
CA THR A 153 5.96 -5.71 16.51
C THR A 153 6.70 -6.41 17.64
N LYS A 154 6.39 -7.68 17.89
CA LYS A 154 6.93 -8.42 19.03
C LYS A 154 8.35 -8.93 18.80
N PHE A 155 8.61 -9.57 17.67
CA PHE A 155 9.86 -10.30 17.43
C PHE A 155 10.93 -9.42 16.78
N ALA A 156 10.54 -8.44 15.95
CA ALA A 156 11.48 -7.44 15.42
C ALA A 156 11.50 -6.15 16.26
N ASN A 157 10.73 -6.05 17.35
CA ASN A 157 10.70 -4.89 18.24
C ASN A 157 10.45 -3.56 17.49
N ILE A 158 9.54 -3.57 16.52
CA ILE A 158 9.15 -2.40 15.74
C ILE A 158 7.87 -1.82 16.33
N PRO A 159 7.76 -0.49 16.55
CA PRO A 159 6.51 0.12 16.96
C PRO A 159 5.38 -0.20 15.97
N SER A 160 4.25 -0.69 16.48
CA SER A 160 3.12 -1.14 15.64
C SER A 160 2.60 -0.03 14.72
N GLU A 161 2.68 1.22 15.16
CA GLU A 161 2.31 2.44 14.42
C GLU A 161 3.24 2.72 13.23
N ASN A 162 4.42 2.11 13.16
CA ASN A 162 5.34 2.26 12.03
C ASN A 162 5.17 1.16 10.98
N ILE A 163 4.31 0.16 11.21
CA ILE A 163 3.99 -0.91 10.28
C ILE A 163 2.66 -0.60 9.59
N LEU A 164 2.75 0.06 8.43
CA LEU A 164 1.60 0.67 7.75
C LEU A 164 1.20 -0.04 6.45
N GLY A 165 2.17 -0.63 5.74
CA GLY A 165 1.96 -1.26 4.44
C GLY A 165 1.56 -2.72 4.51
N VAL A 166 0.84 -3.18 3.48
CA VAL A 166 0.50 -4.59 3.31
C VAL A 166 0.51 -5.01 1.84
N ARG A 167 0.89 -6.27 1.61
CA ARG A 167 0.79 -6.95 0.32
C ARG A 167 0.24 -8.36 0.53
N THR A 168 -0.86 -8.68 -0.15
CA THR A 168 -1.41 -10.04 -0.18
C THR A 168 -0.54 -10.92 -1.07
N PRO A 169 -0.18 -12.13 -0.62
CA PRO A 169 0.54 -13.09 -1.44
C PRO A 169 -0.15 -13.31 -2.80
N GLN A 170 0.67 -13.39 -3.85
CA GLN A 170 0.21 -13.65 -5.23
C GLN A 170 -0.77 -12.60 -5.76
N PHE A 171 -0.85 -11.43 -5.12
CA PHE A 171 -1.70 -10.30 -5.51
C PHE A 171 -3.21 -10.64 -5.52
N GLN A 172 -3.63 -11.67 -4.77
CA GLN A 172 -4.99 -12.20 -4.80
C GLN A 172 -5.91 -11.55 -3.76
N LEU A 173 -6.68 -10.56 -4.16
CA LEU A 173 -7.69 -9.93 -3.29
C LEU A 173 -8.97 -10.77 -3.16
N ALA A 174 -9.66 -10.62 -2.03
CA ALA A 174 -11.00 -11.13 -1.72
C ALA A 174 -12.02 -9.97 -1.61
N GLY A 175 -11.96 -9.05 -2.56
CA GLY A 175 -12.83 -7.88 -2.62
C GLY A 175 -12.77 -7.03 -1.35
N ASN A 176 -13.96 -6.70 -0.83
CA ASN A 176 -14.11 -5.87 0.36
C ASN A 176 -13.56 -6.53 1.63
N HIS A 177 -13.53 -7.87 1.72
CA HIS A 177 -12.99 -8.57 2.89
C HIS A 177 -11.52 -8.28 3.11
N THR A 178 -10.74 -8.15 2.03
CA THR A 178 -9.31 -7.85 2.12
C THR A 178 -9.06 -6.47 2.70
N ILE A 179 -9.74 -5.45 2.19
CA ILE A 179 -9.56 -4.08 2.69
C ILE A 179 -10.11 -3.93 4.12
N ALA A 180 -11.23 -4.57 4.44
CA ALA A 180 -11.77 -4.60 5.81
C ALA A 180 -10.77 -5.24 6.80
N ALA A 181 -10.13 -6.35 6.42
CA ALA A 181 -9.11 -6.99 7.24
C ALA A 181 -7.87 -6.11 7.45
N TYR A 182 -7.45 -5.37 6.42
CA TYR A 182 -6.35 -4.40 6.52
C TYR A 182 -6.67 -3.27 7.49
N GLN A 183 -7.87 -2.69 7.40
CA GLN A 183 -8.31 -1.65 8.33
C GLN A 183 -8.45 -2.19 9.77
N ALA A 184 -8.94 -3.42 9.94
CA ALA A 184 -8.98 -4.10 11.24
C ALA A 184 -7.57 -4.32 11.82
N ALA A 185 -6.55 -4.40 10.96
CA ALA A 185 -5.14 -4.47 11.34
C ALA A 185 -4.45 -3.09 11.49
N ASP A 186 -5.20 -2.00 11.35
CA ASP A 186 -4.70 -0.61 11.34
C ASP A 186 -3.58 -0.39 10.29
N LEU A 187 -3.67 -1.08 9.16
CA LEU A 187 -2.81 -0.85 7.99
C LEU A 187 -3.40 0.31 7.18
N LYS A 188 -2.55 1.03 6.45
CA LYS A 188 -2.89 2.31 5.79
C LYS A 188 -2.88 2.24 4.28
N TYR A 189 -2.06 1.36 3.72
CA TYR A 189 -2.01 1.19 2.28
C TYR A 189 -1.77 -0.25 1.86
N ASP A 190 -2.35 -0.62 0.71
CA ASP A 190 -2.14 -1.88 0.02
C ASP A 190 -1.24 -1.69 -1.21
N SER A 191 -0.39 -2.67 -1.49
CA SER A 191 0.31 -2.80 -2.77
C SER A 191 0.14 -4.21 -3.33
N SER A 192 -1.11 -4.61 -3.60
CA SER A 192 -1.44 -5.93 -4.15
C SER A 192 -2.24 -5.88 -5.44
N TRP A 193 -2.66 -4.69 -5.90
CA TRP A 193 -3.56 -4.57 -7.04
C TRP A 193 -2.81 -4.11 -8.30
N PRO A 194 -2.56 -5.01 -9.26
CA PRO A 194 -1.89 -4.64 -10.50
C PRO A 194 -2.79 -3.88 -11.47
N THR A 195 -2.17 -3.08 -12.32
CA THR A 195 -2.79 -2.41 -13.47
C THR A 195 -1.92 -2.61 -14.71
N LEU A 196 -2.55 -2.55 -15.88
CA LEU A 196 -1.88 -2.79 -17.15
C LEU A 196 -0.84 -1.69 -17.45
N PRO A 197 0.27 -2.00 -18.15
CA PRO A 197 1.28 -1.00 -18.52
C PRO A 197 0.71 0.15 -19.36
N SER A 198 -0.35 -0.11 -20.11
CA SER A 198 -1.06 0.87 -20.95
C SER A 198 -1.96 1.83 -20.17
N LEU A 199 -2.26 1.51 -18.90
CA LEU A 199 -3.14 2.27 -18.01
C LEU A 199 -2.47 2.48 -16.64
N PRO A 200 -1.35 3.20 -16.59
CA PRO A 200 -0.67 3.43 -15.33
C PRO A 200 -1.52 4.32 -14.42
N LEU A 201 -1.47 4.01 -13.12
CA LEU A 201 -2.20 4.73 -12.09
C LEU A 201 -1.23 5.29 -11.05
N PHE A 202 -1.52 6.51 -10.62
CA PHE A 202 -0.96 7.06 -9.39
C PHE A 202 -1.65 6.42 -8.18
N PRO A 203 -1.02 6.46 -6.99
CA PRO A 203 -1.68 6.06 -5.74
C PRO A 203 -3.01 6.79 -5.57
N TYR A 204 -4.00 6.11 -5.01
CA TYR A 204 -5.34 6.65 -4.80
C TYR A 204 -5.95 6.08 -3.52
N THR A 205 -7.03 6.67 -3.03
CA THR A 205 -7.76 6.19 -1.86
C THR A 205 -9.08 5.54 -2.24
N LEU A 206 -9.56 4.64 -1.39
CA LEU A 206 -10.86 3.98 -1.53
C LEU A 206 -12.02 4.76 -0.90
N ASP A 207 -11.90 6.09 -0.75
CA ASP A 207 -13.02 6.95 -0.37
C ASP A 207 -14.18 6.89 -1.39
N PHE A 208 -13.83 6.66 -2.66
CA PHE A 208 -14.75 6.57 -3.80
C PHE A 208 -14.51 5.31 -4.62
N ALA A 209 -15.46 4.98 -5.49
CA ALA A 209 -15.37 3.81 -6.35
C ALA A 209 -14.11 3.86 -7.24
N SER A 210 -13.30 2.81 -7.18
CA SER A 210 -12.13 2.67 -8.04
C SER A 210 -12.54 2.35 -9.47
N THR A 211 -11.80 2.91 -10.43
CA THR A 211 -11.86 2.61 -11.87
C THR A 211 -10.80 1.59 -12.28
N GLN A 212 -9.91 1.19 -11.36
CA GLN A 212 -8.87 0.20 -11.62
C GLN A 212 -9.49 -1.15 -12.01
N GLN A 213 -8.94 -1.76 -13.05
CA GLN A 213 -9.43 -3.05 -13.54
C GLN A 213 -9.01 -4.19 -12.62
N CYS A 214 -9.85 -5.22 -12.51
CA CYS A 214 -9.53 -6.44 -11.75
C CYS A 214 -8.98 -7.51 -12.70
N THR A 215 -7.67 -7.54 -12.88
CA THR A 215 -7.00 -8.32 -13.94
C THR A 215 -6.66 -9.77 -13.55
N LEU A 216 -6.69 -10.10 -12.25
CA LEU A 216 -6.21 -11.40 -11.73
C LEU A 216 -7.32 -12.42 -11.42
N GLY A 217 -8.54 -12.19 -11.90
CA GLY A 217 -9.69 -13.07 -11.66
C GLY A 217 -10.19 -13.09 -10.20
N SER A 218 -9.60 -12.25 -9.34
CA SER A 218 -10.09 -11.95 -7.99
C SER A 218 -11.36 -11.10 -8.02
N GLU A 219 -12.06 -11.03 -6.90
CA GLU A 219 -13.00 -9.93 -6.66
C GLU A 219 -12.20 -8.73 -6.14
N CYS A 220 -12.41 -7.55 -6.72
CA CYS A 220 -11.77 -6.33 -6.29
C CYS A 220 -12.72 -5.49 -5.41
N PRO A 221 -12.22 -4.68 -4.47
CA PRO A 221 -13.07 -3.93 -3.55
C PRO A 221 -13.94 -2.93 -4.32
N ASN A 222 -15.20 -2.83 -3.90
CA ASN A 222 -16.22 -1.97 -4.51
C ASN A 222 -16.98 -1.11 -3.49
N GLU A 223 -16.68 -1.27 -2.19
CA GLU A 223 -17.18 -0.44 -1.09
C GLU A 223 -16.21 0.71 -0.78
N ALA A 224 -16.71 1.71 -0.04
CA ALA A 224 -15.88 2.84 0.39
C ALA A 224 -15.10 2.48 1.65
N PHE A 225 -13.79 2.67 1.60
CA PHE A 225 -12.85 2.55 2.72
C PHE A 225 -12.08 3.88 2.87
N PRO A 226 -12.69 4.90 3.49
CA PRO A 226 -12.13 6.25 3.55
C PRO A 226 -10.70 6.29 4.10
N GLY A 227 -9.82 6.99 3.40
CA GLY A 227 -8.42 7.15 3.79
C GLY A 227 -7.55 5.89 3.67
N PHE A 228 -8.06 4.76 3.19
CA PHE A 228 -7.24 3.59 2.86
C PHE A 228 -6.66 3.74 1.46
N TRP A 229 -5.33 3.68 1.35
CA TRP A 229 -4.63 3.90 0.10
C TRP A 229 -4.39 2.60 -0.67
N ILE A 230 -4.49 2.69 -1.99
CA ILE A 230 -3.97 1.71 -2.92
C ILE A 230 -2.74 2.33 -3.56
N LEU A 231 -1.61 1.61 -3.51
CA LEU A 231 -0.42 1.82 -4.30
C LEU A 231 -0.44 0.78 -5.43
N PRO A 232 -0.98 1.12 -6.62
CA PRO A 232 -1.15 0.17 -7.71
C PRO A 232 0.20 -0.37 -8.17
N ILE A 233 0.24 -1.66 -8.50
CA ILE A 233 1.39 -2.26 -9.16
C ILE A 233 1.24 -1.96 -10.65
N ASN A 234 1.94 -0.95 -11.13
CA ASN A 234 1.97 -0.67 -12.57
C ASN A 234 2.83 -1.74 -13.25
N ASP A 235 2.18 -2.65 -13.96
CA ASP A 235 2.88 -3.74 -14.65
C ASP A 235 3.89 -3.18 -15.65
N LEU A 236 5.00 -3.90 -15.82
CA LEU A 236 6.03 -3.59 -16.78
C LEU A 236 5.74 -4.29 -18.12
N ALA A 237 6.19 -3.67 -19.20
CA ALA A 237 6.26 -4.32 -20.51
C ALA A 237 7.61 -5.04 -20.63
N GLY A 238 7.61 -6.35 -20.40
CA GLY A 238 8.77 -7.21 -20.60
C GLY A 238 9.06 -7.48 -22.09
N LYS A 239 10.01 -8.39 -22.34
CA LYS A 239 10.40 -8.78 -23.70
C LYS A 239 9.19 -9.30 -24.50
N ASN A 240 9.08 -8.89 -25.77
CA ASN A 240 7.97 -9.21 -26.67
C ASN A 240 6.60 -8.70 -26.19
N GLY A 241 6.57 -7.66 -25.34
CA GLY A 241 5.33 -7.09 -24.82
C GLY A 241 4.63 -7.94 -23.77
N LYS A 242 5.32 -8.93 -23.17
CA LYS A 242 4.79 -9.70 -22.05
C LYS A 242 4.63 -8.80 -20.83
N GLU A 243 3.41 -8.65 -20.34
CA GLU A 243 3.11 -7.91 -19.12
C GLU A 243 3.60 -8.68 -17.89
N CYS A 244 4.15 -7.96 -16.91
CA CYS A 244 4.70 -8.55 -15.70
C CYS A 244 4.65 -7.57 -14.53
N ASN A 245 4.17 -8.07 -13.38
CA ASN A 245 4.06 -7.33 -12.12
C ASN A 245 5.26 -7.53 -11.18
N VAL A 246 6.19 -8.42 -11.53
CA VAL A 246 7.42 -8.71 -10.78
C VAL A 246 8.57 -8.82 -11.77
N LEU A 247 9.71 -8.20 -11.45
CA LEU A 247 10.87 -8.12 -12.33
C LEU A 247 11.35 -9.49 -12.83
N TYR A 248 11.38 -10.50 -11.95
CA TYR A 248 11.76 -11.87 -12.32
C TYR A 248 10.90 -12.42 -13.47
N ASN A 249 9.60 -12.11 -13.50
CA ASN A 249 8.68 -12.60 -14.53
C ASN A 249 8.77 -11.85 -15.85
N CYS A 250 9.47 -10.71 -15.88
CA CYS A 250 9.58 -9.83 -17.04
C CYS A 250 10.57 -10.32 -18.10
N ASN A 251 11.44 -11.29 -17.77
CA ASN A 251 12.51 -11.77 -18.66
C ASN A 251 13.33 -10.62 -19.28
N ILE A 252 13.56 -9.55 -18.52
CA ILE A 252 14.43 -8.44 -18.90
C ILE A 252 15.83 -8.85 -18.45
N THR A 253 16.67 -9.26 -19.41
CA THR A 253 18.10 -9.57 -19.22
C THR A 253 18.95 -8.42 -19.70
#